data_AF-A0A556CM33-F1
#
_entry.id   AF-A0A556CM33-F1
#
_cell.length_a   1.000
_cell.length_b   1.000
_cell.length_c   1.000
_cell.angle_alpha   90.00
_cell.angle_beta   90.00
_cell.angle_gamma   90.00
#
_symmetry.space_group_name_H-M   'P 1'
#
loop_
_entity.id
_entity.type
_entity.pdbx_description
1 polymer ?
#
loop_
_entity_poly.entity_id
_entity_poly.type
_entity_poly.pdbx_seq_one_letter_code
_entity_poly.pdbx_strand_id
1 'polypeptide(L)'
;MTNVLLTPQNPPLSVGDERDSLVAATPGPAVLFANSVTSGEAGQGSAPETSQTGSTLIMGSNRPLAYRATGAGWHELGYEAADHWEGLSSALRQRLIADRTAQLSREEYSVTTSGASASMITSNWTYSGSPRTYRVAGELRELAEVLAEITGD
;
A
#
# COMPACT_ATOMS: atom_id res chain seq x y z
N MET A 1 6.39 18.07 4.95
CA MET A 1 6.33 16.82 5.74
C MET A 1 7.35 15.88 5.12
N THR A 2 7.95 14.96 5.88
CA THR A 2 8.85 13.97 5.26
C THR A 2 8.00 12.79 4.83
N ASN A 3 8.11 12.36 3.58
CA ASN A 3 7.47 11.15 3.08
C ASN A 3 8.52 10.05 2.92
N VAL A 4 8.06 8.83 2.69
CA VAL A 4 8.91 7.67 2.49
C VAL A 4 8.71 7.15 1.08
N LEU A 5 9.79 7.10 0.31
CA LEU A 5 9.83 6.55 -1.03
C LEU A 5 10.34 5.11 -0.97
N LEU A 6 9.46 4.19 -1.32
CA LEU A 6 9.74 2.77 -1.43
C LEU A 6 10.07 2.42 -2.88
N THR A 7 11.18 1.72 -3.10
CA THR A 7 11.66 1.25 -4.41
C THR A 7 12.22 -0.17 -4.26
N PRO A 8 12.48 -0.91 -5.35
CA PRO A 8 13.14 -2.23 -5.27
C PRO A 8 14.53 -2.17 -4.63
N GLN A 9 15.16 -1.00 -4.59
CA GLN A 9 16.42 -0.79 -3.92
C GLN A 9 16.18 -0.57 -2.42
N ASN A 10 16.81 -1.40 -1.60
CA ASN A 10 16.86 -1.20 -0.15
C ASN A 10 18.07 -0.32 0.21
N PRO A 11 17.94 0.60 1.18
CA PRO A 11 16.77 0.89 2.03
C PRO A 11 15.78 1.94 1.44
N PRO A 12 14.54 2.02 1.97
CA PRO A 12 13.59 3.10 1.65
C PRO A 12 14.18 4.50 1.88
N LEU A 13 13.81 5.46 1.04
CA LEU A 13 14.36 6.81 1.05
C LEU A 13 13.41 7.80 1.74
N SER A 14 13.95 8.63 2.62
CA SER A 14 13.22 9.78 3.16
C SER A 14 13.25 10.92 2.14
N VAL A 15 12.09 11.36 1.69
CA VAL A 15 11.93 12.40 0.66
C VAL A 15 10.97 13.50 1.13
N GLY A 16 10.95 14.64 0.44
CA GLY A 16 9.91 15.64 0.59
C GLY A 16 8.59 15.19 -0.04
N ASP A 17 7.89 16.11 -0.68
CA ASP A 17 6.63 15.81 -1.39
C ASP A 17 6.88 15.28 -2.81
N GLU A 18 5.82 15.02 -3.58
CA GLU A 18 5.90 14.52 -4.97
C GLU A 18 6.77 15.37 -5.92
N ARG A 19 6.98 16.65 -5.57
CA ARG A 19 7.81 17.61 -6.33
C ARG A 19 9.28 17.57 -5.95
N ASP A 20 9.67 16.72 -5.01
CA ASP A 20 11.07 16.49 -4.68
C ASP A 20 11.80 15.96 -5.92
N SER A 21 12.95 16.57 -6.24
CA SER A 21 13.77 16.19 -7.38
C SER A 21 14.18 14.72 -7.34
N LEU A 22 14.34 14.14 -6.14
CA LEU A 22 14.63 12.72 -5.95
C LEU A 22 13.44 11.86 -6.41
N VAL A 23 12.21 12.21 -5.99
CA VAL A 23 10.98 11.51 -6.39
C VAL A 23 10.77 11.58 -7.91
N ALA A 24 10.99 12.75 -8.51
CA ALA A 24 10.87 12.94 -9.96
C ALA A 24 11.89 12.09 -10.75
N ALA A 25 13.11 11.97 -10.24
CA ALA A 25 14.20 11.22 -10.87
C ALA A 25 14.13 9.70 -10.65
N THR A 26 13.36 9.22 -9.67
CA THR A 26 13.26 7.78 -9.35
C THR A 26 12.45 7.03 -10.43
N PRO A 27 13.05 6.03 -11.11
CA PRO A 27 12.32 5.16 -12.02
C PRO A 27 11.35 4.24 -11.28
N GLY A 28 10.26 3.82 -11.93
CA GLY A 28 9.37 2.80 -11.41
C GLY A 28 10.00 1.39 -11.46
N PRO A 29 9.53 0.44 -10.64
CA PRO A 29 8.38 0.57 -9.75
C PRO A 29 8.73 1.34 -8.47
N ALA A 30 7.83 2.20 -7.99
CA ALA A 30 8.03 2.97 -6.75
C ALA A 30 6.70 3.33 -6.09
N VAL A 31 6.69 3.49 -4.76
CA VAL A 31 5.52 3.95 -4.00
C VAL A 31 5.94 5.02 -3.00
N LEU A 32 5.20 6.13 -2.98
CA LEU A 32 5.36 7.20 -2.01
C LEU A 32 4.34 7.03 -0.89
N PHE A 33 4.81 6.95 0.35
CA PHE A 33 3.99 6.86 1.56
C PHE A 33 4.11 8.14 2.38
N ALA A 34 3.02 8.59 2.98
CA ALA A 34 3.06 9.58 4.03
C ALA A 34 3.81 8.99 5.24
N ASN A 35 4.77 9.73 5.81
CA ASN A 35 5.39 9.29 7.06
C ASN A 35 4.46 9.64 8.23
N SER A 36 3.80 8.64 8.79
CA SER A 36 3.10 8.79 10.07
C SER A 36 4.14 8.80 11.18
N VAL A 37 4.59 10.00 11.58
CA VAL A 37 5.42 10.16 12.78
C VAL A 37 4.57 9.73 13.98
N THR A 38 4.61 8.45 14.34
CA THR A 38 4.18 8.03 15.67
C THR A 38 5.27 8.51 16.62
N SER A 39 5.06 9.69 17.21
CA SER A 39 5.86 10.14 18.35
C SER A 39 5.59 9.21 19.53
N GLY A 40 6.57 8.35 19.83
CA GLY A 40 6.63 7.43 20.96
C GLY A 40 7.52 6.25 20.51
N GLU A 41 8.75 6.07 20.96
CA GLU A 41 9.23 6.18 22.33
C GLU A 41 10.63 6.82 22.39
N ALA A 42 10.78 7.81 23.27
CA ALA A 42 12.09 8.10 23.85
C ALA A 42 12.45 6.92 24.76
N GLY A 43 13.30 6.01 24.28
CA GLY A 43 13.82 4.88 25.03
C GLY A 43 15.20 4.51 24.51
N GLN A 44 16.19 4.62 25.39
CA GLN A 44 17.61 4.38 25.14
C GLN A 44 17.92 3.00 24.56
N GLY A 45 18.89 2.95 23.65
CA GLY A 45 19.86 1.83 23.61
C GLY A 45 19.88 0.96 22.36
N SER A 46 20.99 1.11 21.63
CA SER A 46 21.76 0.05 20.94
C SER A 46 21.23 -0.63 19.66
N ALA A 47 22.12 -0.57 18.66
CA ALA A 47 22.31 -1.43 17.49
C ALA A 47 21.49 -1.13 16.20
N PRO A 48 22.11 -1.24 15.01
CA PRO A 48 21.44 -1.02 13.74
C PRO A 48 20.62 -2.27 13.42
N GLU A 49 19.31 -2.20 13.60
CA GLU A 49 18.42 -3.31 13.24
C GLU A 49 18.23 -3.35 11.71
N THR A 50 18.85 -4.38 11.14
CA THR A 50 18.51 -5.09 9.90
C THR A 50 17.38 -4.50 9.05
N SER A 51 17.77 -3.93 7.91
CA SER A 51 16.97 -3.22 6.89
C SER A 51 15.82 -4.00 6.22
N GLN A 52 15.40 -5.16 6.72
CA GLN A 52 14.22 -5.91 6.26
C GLN A 52 12.96 -5.62 7.10
N THR A 53 13.14 -5.28 8.39
CA THR A 53 12.03 -4.98 9.29
C THR A 53 11.39 -3.64 8.95
N GLY A 54 12.19 -2.65 8.52
CA GLY A 54 11.71 -1.31 8.15
C GLY A 54 10.81 -1.27 6.91
N SER A 55 11.16 -2.00 5.84
CA SER A 55 10.37 -2.02 4.60
C SER A 55 8.99 -2.65 4.80
N THR A 56 8.94 -3.74 5.57
CA THR A 56 7.68 -4.42 5.95
C THR A 56 6.81 -3.54 6.86
N LEU A 57 7.42 -2.77 7.77
CA LEU A 57 6.73 -1.80 8.63
C LEU A 57 6.15 -0.62 7.83
N ILE A 58 6.88 -0.10 6.84
CA ILE A 58 6.42 1.00 5.99
C ILE A 58 5.19 0.58 5.16
N MET A 59 5.21 -0.64 4.61
CA MET A 59 4.05 -1.21 3.90
C MET A 59 2.87 -1.52 4.83
N GLY A 60 3.16 -1.79 6.11
CA GLY A 60 2.21 -2.23 7.13
C GLY A 60 1.47 -1.12 7.88
N SER A 61 1.90 0.15 7.82
CA SER A 61 1.35 1.20 8.70
C SER A 61 1.08 2.56 8.06
N ASN A 62 1.62 2.84 6.87
CA ASN A 62 1.54 4.18 6.30
C ASN A 62 0.50 4.31 5.19
N ARG A 63 -0.10 5.50 5.09
CA ARG A 63 -1.00 5.89 4.01
C ARG A 63 -0.23 6.12 2.71
N PRO A 64 -0.52 5.40 1.61
CA PRO A 64 0.10 5.63 0.31
C PRO A 64 -0.44 6.94 -0.30
N LEU A 65 0.44 7.65 -0.99
CA LEU A 65 0.13 8.93 -1.65
C LEU A 65 0.13 8.79 -3.17
N ALA A 66 1.10 8.07 -3.70
CA ALA A 66 1.26 7.86 -5.13
C ALA A 66 2.03 6.57 -5.40
N TYR A 67 1.84 5.99 -6.59
CA TYR A 67 2.69 4.92 -7.10
C TYR A 67 3.20 5.25 -8.49
N ARG A 68 4.25 4.56 -8.90
CA ARG A 68 4.79 4.59 -10.26
C ARG A 68 5.06 3.16 -10.69
N ALA A 69 4.37 2.68 -11.73
CA ALA A 69 4.65 1.38 -12.31
C ALA A 69 5.90 1.43 -13.22
N THR A 70 6.45 0.25 -13.54
CA THR A 70 7.59 0.12 -14.45
C THR A 70 7.28 0.77 -15.81
N GLY A 71 8.09 1.75 -16.22
CA GLY A 71 7.94 2.48 -17.49
C GLY A 71 6.78 3.49 -17.54
N ALA A 72 6.05 3.70 -16.44
CA ALA A 72 4.92 4.64 -16.36
C ALA A 72 5.30 5.97 -15.67
N GLY A 73 4.39 6.94 -15.75
CA GLY A 73 4.42 8.16 -14.93
C GLY A 73 3.99 7.89 -13.49
N TRP A 74 4.15 8.90 -12.63
CA TRP A 74 3.55 8.89 -11.30
C TRP A 74 2.02 8.95 -11.40
N HIS A 75 1.34 8.12 -10.64
CA HIS A 75 -0.10 8.09 -10.45
C HIS A 75 -0.42 8.47 -9.00
N GLU A 76 -1.15 9.56 -8.81
CA GLU A 76 -1.62 10.01 -7.50
C GLU A 76 -2.79 9.11 -7.06
N LEU A 77 -2.72 8.60 -5.84
CA LEU A 77 -3.80 7.77 -5.30
C LEU A 77 -4.99 8.64 -4.91
N GLY A 78 -6.18 8.26 -5.37
CA GLY A 78 -7.43 8.81 -4.86
C GLY A 78 -7.51 8.71 -3.34
N TYR A 79 -8.08 9.75 -2.70
CA TYR A 79 -8.19 9.83 -1.24
C TYR A 79 -8.82 8.58 -0.63
N GLU A 80 -9.91 8.07 -1.23
CA GLU A 80 -10.59 6.87 -0.75
C GLU A 80 -9.72 5.62 -0.88
N ALA A 81 -8.93 5.47 -1.96
CA ALA A 81 -8.05 4.32 -2.15
C ALA A 81 -6.92 4.31 -1.11
N ALA A 82 -6.34 5.47 -0.83
CA ALA A 82 -5.32 5.62 0.18
C ALA A 82 -5.85 5.31 1.60
N ASP A 83 -7.03 5.81 1.95
CA ASP A 83 -7.67 5.53 3.24
C ASP A 83 -8.05 4.04 3.37
N HIS A 84 -8.57 3.42 2.31
CA HIS A 84 -8.89 2.00 2.32
C HIS A 84 -7.64 1.15 2.52
N TRP A 85 -6.54 1.48 1.83
CA TRP A 85 -5.27 0.77 2.03
C TRP A 85 -4.81 0.88 3.48
N GLU A 86 -4.82 2.09 4.06
CA GLU A 86 -4.48 2.34 5.47
C GLU A 86 -5.41 1.60 6.44
N GLY A 87 -6.69 1.41 6.07
CA GLY A 87 -7.66 0.62 6.84
C GLY A 87 -7.48 -0.90 6.75
N LEU A 88 -6.73 -1.43 5.77
CA LEU A 88 -6.47 -2.87 5.67
C LEU A 88 -5.61 -3.36 6.83
N SER A 89 -5.87 -4.57 7.32
CA SER A 89 -4.94 -5.23 8.24
C SER A 89 -3.61 -5.55 7.55
N SER A 90 -2.52 -5.59 8.32
CA SER A 90 -1.20 -5.96 7.78
C SER A 90 -1.22 -7.33 7.07
N ALA A 91 -1.89 -8.32 7.66
CA ALA A 91 -2.06 -9.65 7.08
C ALA A 91 -2.79 -9.60 5.72
N LEU A 92 -3.81 -8.75 5.59
CA LEU A 92 -4.55 -8.58 4.35
C LEU A 92 -3.72 -7.88 3.27
N ARG A 93 -2.95 -6.84 3.63
CA ARG A 93 -2.03 -6.19 2.68
C ARG A 93 -1.00 -7.17 2.15
N GLN A 94 -0.35 -7.93 3.04
CA GLN A 94 0.63 -8.96 2.64
C GLN A 94 0.00 -9.98 1.70
N ARG A 95 -1.23 -10.43 2.01
CA ARG A 95 -1.95 -11.37 1.14
C ARG A 95 -2.27 -10.76 -0.23
N LEU A 96 -2.62 -9.48 -0.30
CA LEU A 96 -2.90 -8.79 -1.56
C LEU A 96 -1.65 -8.51 -2.40
N ILE A 97 -0.51 -8.27 -1.74
CA ILE A 97 0.79 -8.11 -2.41
C ILE A 97 1.24 -9.45 -3.00
N ALA A 98 1.11 -10.55 -2.24
CA ALA A 98 1.44 -11.89 -2.73
C ALA A 98 0.44 -12.41 -3.78
N ASP A 99 -0.85 -12.14 -3.59
CA ASP A 99 -1.91 -12.50 -4.54
C ASP A 99 -2.92 -11.36 -4.65
N ARG A 100 -2.75 -10.55 -5.70
CA ARG A 100 -3.67 -9.47 -6.07
C ARG A 100 -5.10 -9.91 -6.38
N THR A 101 -5.33 -11.22 -6.55
CA THR A 101 -6.65 -11.80 -6.77
C THR A 101 -7.25 -12.42 -5.50
N ALA A 102 -6.55 -12.29 -4.36
CA ALA A 102 -6.98 -12.83 -3.09
C ALA A 102 -8.39 -12.38 -2.72
N GLN A 103 -9.16 -13.34 -2.25
CA GLN A 103 -10.53 -13.10 -1.84
C GLN A 103 -10.56 -12.44 -0.46
N LEU A 104 -11.42 -11.45 -0.32
CA LEU A 104 -11.74 -10.79 0.94
C LEU A 104 -12.95 -11.49 1.56
N SER A 105 -12.92 -11.69 2.88
CA SER A 105 -14.11 -12.05 3.63
C SER A 105 -15.10 -10.88 3.67
N ARG A 106 -16.35 -11.16 4.07
CA ARG A 106 -17.36 -10.12 4.26
C ARG A 106 -16.95 -9.14 5.36
N GLU A 107 -16.32 -9.65 6.41
CA GLU A 107 -15.84 -8.86 7.55
C GLU A 107 -14.71 -7.95 7.11
N GLU A 108 -13.72 -8.47 6.36
CA GLU A 108 -12.63 -7.69 5.77
C GLU A 108 -13.18 -6.60 4.83
N TYR A 109 -14.11 -6.95 3.95
CA TYR A 109 -14.79 -5.98 3.08
C TYR A 109 -15.50 -4.88 3.88
N SER A 110 -16.25 -5.26 4.92
CA SER A 110 -17.05 -4.31 5.70
C SER A 110 -16.19 -3.35 6.51
N VAL A 111 -15.07 -3.83 7.06
CA VAL A 111 -14.12 -3.01 7.82
C VAL A 111 -13.41 -2.04 6.89
N THR A 112 -12.96 -2.49 5.73
CA THR A 112 -12.27 -1.62 4.77
C THR A 112 -13.21 -0.57 4.20
N THR A 113 -14.36 -0.97 3.66
CA THR A 113 -15.19 -0.05 2.86
C THR A 113 -16.24 0.73 3.67
N SER A 114 -16.38 0.45 4.97
CA SER A 114 -17.55 0.85 5.77
C SER A 114 -18.90 0.49 5.11
N GLY A 115 -18.89 -0.48 4.19
CA GLY A 115 -20.04 -0.89 3.40
C GLY A 115 -20.39 -0.02 2.16
N ALA A 116 -19.63 1.04 1.85
CA ALA A 116 -20.04 2.06 0.87
C ALA A 116 -19.29 2.03 -0.48
N SER A 117 -18.01 1.63 -0.54
CA SER A 117 -17.21 1.82 -1.76
C SER A 117 -17.26 0.62 -2.71
N ALA A 118 -18.21 0.67 -3.67
CA ALA A 118 -18.33 -0.31 -4.76
C ALA A 118 -17.23 -0.18 -5.84
N SER A 119 -16.49 0.92 -5.88
CA SER A 119 -15.54 1.26 -6.96
C SER A 119 -14.16 0.60 -6.85
N MET A 120 -13.81 0.06 -5.68
CA MET A 120 -12.46 -0.48 -5.41
C MET A 120 -12.44 -1.93 -4.96
N ILE A 121 -13.63 -2.54 -4.82
CA ILE A 121 -13.76 -3.98 -4.59
C ILE A 121 -14.88 -4.46 -5.49
N THR A 122 -14.54 -5.23 -6.52
CA THR A 122 -15.57 -5.84 -7.38
C THR A 122 -16.25 -6.95 -6.59
N SER A 123 -17.53 -6.75 -6.27
CA SER A 123 -18.40 -7.88 -5.95
C SER A 123 -18.83 -8.48 -7.28
N ASN A 124 -18.31 -9.66 -7.63
CA ASN A 124 -18.92 -10.41 -8.72
C ASN A 124 -20.30 -10.87 -8.22
N TRP A 125 -21.35 -10.23 -8.74
CA TRP A 125 -22.73 -10.57 -8.45
C TRP A 125 -23.05 -11.95 -9.03
N THR A 126 -23.00 -12.99 -8.21
CA THR A 126 -23.62 -14.28 -8.59
C THR A 126 -24.98 -14.37 -7.92
N TYR A 127 -26.02 -14.02 -8.68
CA TYR A 127 -27.42 -14.23 -8.30
C TYR A 127 -27.72 -15.75 -8.36
N SER A 128 -27.29 -16.50 -7.36
CA SER A 128 -27.81 -17.82 -6.97
C SER A 128 -26.91 -18.47 -5.90
N GLY A 129 -27.38 -18.50 -4.66
CA GLY A 129 -26.98 -19.51 -3.65
C GLY A 129 -25.54 -19.56 -3.14
N SER A 130 -24.60 -18.75 -3.65
CA SER A 130 -23.19 -18.76 -3.21
C SER A 130 -22.85 -17.51 -2.38
N PRO A 131 -21.95 -17.62 -1.37
CA PRO A 131 -21.51 -16.44 -0.61
C PRO A 131 -20.83 -15.42 -1.53
N ARG A 132 -21.00 -14.12 -1.23
CA ARG A 132 -20.39 -13.03 -1.99
C ARG A 132 -18.85 -13.15 -1.93
N THR A 133 -18.21 -13.24 -3.10
CA THR A 133 -16.76 -13.14 -3.21
C THR A 133 -16.38 -11.68 -3.46
N TYR A 134 -15.52 -11.14 -2.61
CA TYR A 134 -15.02 -9.77 -2.69
C TYR A 134 -13.55 -9.79 -3.12
N ARG A 135 -13.16 -8.91 -4.03
CA ARG A 135 -11.76 -8.77 -4.50
C ARG A 135 -11.42 -7.31 -4.71
N VAL A 136 -10.20 -6.89 -4.36
CA VAL A 136 -9.72 -5.53 -4.67
C VAL A 136 -9.72 -5.26 -6.18
N ALA A 137 -9.93 -4.00 -6.54
CA ALA A 137 -10.02 -3.51 -7.90
C ALA A 137 -9.58 -2.05 -7.97
N GLY A 138 -9.38 -1.55 -9.19
CA GLY A 138 -8.93 -0.18 -9.45
C GLY A 138 -7.58 0.11 -8.78
N GLU A 139 -7.45 1.31 -8.22
CA GLU A 139 -6.19 1.82 -7.68
C GLU A 139 -5.61 0.96 -6.55
N LEU A 140 -6.44 0.29 -5.73
CA LEU A 140 -5.96 -0.61 -4.67
C LEU A 140 -5.27 -1.84 -5.25
N ARG A 141 -5.79 -2.36 -6.36
CA ARG A 141 -5.19 -3.51 -7.04
C ARG A 141 -3.90 -3.10 -7.73
N GLU A 142 -3.91 -1.97 -8.43
CA GLU A 142 -2.72 -1.43 -9.11
C GLU A 142 -1.60 -1.11 -8.12
N LEU A 143 -1.93 -0.54 -6.97
CA LEU A 143 -0.98 -0.33 -5.87
C LEU A 143 -0.38 -1.66 -5.38
N ALA A 144 -1.23 -2.69 -5.17
CA ALA A 144 -0.75 -4.00 -4.74
C ALA A 144 0.18 -4.65 -5.80
N GLU A 145 -0.11 -4.47 -7.08
CA GLU A 145 0.75 -4.92 -8.19
C GLU A 145 2.13 -4.23 -8.15
N VAL A 146 2.18 -2.90 -7.99
CA VAL A 146 3.45 -2.17 -7.89
C VAL A 146 4.24 -2.57 -6.65
N LEU A 147 3.56 -2.76 -5.51
CA LEU A 147 4.21 -3.22 -4.27
C LEU A 147 4.78 -4.63 -4.41
N ALA A 148 4.09 -5.53 -5.12
CA ALA A 148 4.59 -6.88 -5.41
C ALA A 148 5.87 -6.85 -6.23
N GLU A 149 5.92 -6.01 -7.28
CA GLU A 149 7.11 -5.79 -8.10
C GLU A 149 8.29 -5.27 -7.27
N ILE A 150 8.02 -4.42 -6.27
CA ILE A 150 9.06 -3.88 -5.38
C ILE A 150 9.58 -4.95 -4.40
N THR A 151 8.69 -5.79 -3.86
CA THR A 151 9.08 -6.80 -2.86
C THR A 151 9.72 -8.05 -3.45
N GLY A 152 9.70 -8.21 -4.77
CA GLY A 152 10.43 -9.27 -5.47
C GLY A 152 9.85 -10.68 -5.30
N ASP A 153 8.52 -10.81 -5.38
CA ASP A 153 7.84 -12.11 -5.56
C ASP A 153 7.67 -12.44 -7.05
#